data_AF-A0A1Q3CME0-F1
#
_entry.id   AF-A0A1Q3CME0-F1
#
_cell.length_a   1.000
_cell.length_b   1.000
_cell.length_c   1.000
_cell.angle_alpha   90.00
_cell.angle_beta   90.00
_cell.angle_gamma   90.00
#
_symmetry.space_group_name_H-M   'P 1'
#
loop_
_entity.id
_entity.type
_entity.pdbx_description
1 polymer ?
#
loop_
_entity_poly.entity_id
_entity_poly.type
_entity_poly.pdbx_seq_one_letter_code
_entity_poly.pdbx_strand_id
1 'polypeptide(L)'
;LFSINLPSYPKLIKEFYVHILATSRVDLTTKVKNLEIEFDVPTLANILGISREGPRGWNQRNWLVNENFDKVECVKLLFGENADFMQRMYTRNLSLHHRFLHRAVATHILPKAGGFDEVTHMEAYTMYHLITGKKINVPYLIINHMHAIHDRENAR
;
A
#
# COMPACT_ATOMS: atom_id res chain seq x y z
N LEU A 1 6.04 17.27 -15.43
CA LEU A 1 6.41 15.87 -15.10
C LEU A 1 7.38 15.92 -13.93
N PHE A 2 7.02 15.34 -12.78
CA PHE A 2 7.98 15.16 -11.67
C PHE A 2 9.05 14.18 -12.15
N SER A 3 10.25 14.69 -12.41
CA SER A 3 11.45 13.91 -12.73
C SER A 3 12.34 13.98 -11.51
N ILE A 4 12.48 12.86 -10.80
CA ILE A 4 13.50 12.71 -9.77
C ILE A 4 14.75 12.23 -10.51
N ASN A 5 15.66 13.17 -10.76
CA ASN A 5 16.92 12.92 -11.47
C ASN A 5 18.00 12.49 -10.47
N LEU A 6 17.73 11.41 -9.73
CA LEU A 6 18.71 10.76 -8.86
C LEU A 6 19.40 9.64 -9.65
N PRO A 7 20.71 9.39 -9.43
CA PRO A 7 21.36 8.22 -9.97
C PRO A 7 20.61 6.96 -9.49
N SER A 8 19.89 6.32 -10.40
CA SER A 8 19.24 5.04 -10.12
C SER A 8 20.19 3.91 -10.51
N TYR A 9 20.19 2.84 -9.71
CA TYR A 9 20.93 1.63 -9.99
C TYR A 9 19.96 0.47 -10.26
N PRO A 10 19.34 0.38 -11.46
CA PRO A 10 18.25 -0.55 -11.71
C PRO A 10 18.59 -2.02 -11.41
N LYS A 11 19.85 -2.42 -11.61
CA LYS A 11 20.31 -3.77 -11.28
C LYS A 11 20.26 -4.06 -9.78
N LEU A 12 20.70 -3.10 -8.95
CA LEU A 12 20.66 -3.24 -7.49
C LEU A 12 19.24 -3.19 -6.95
N ILE A 13 18.39 -2.35 -7.54
CA ILE A 13 16.96 -2.29 -7.19
C ILE A 13 16.29 -3.64 -7.49
N LYS A 14 16.54 -4.23 -8.66
CA LYS A 14 16.02 -5.56 -8.98
C LYS A 14 16.50 -6.62 -8.00
N GLU A 15 17.79 -6.63 -7.68
CA GLU A 15 18.37 -7.57 -6.72
C GLU A 15 17.72 -7.43 -5.33
N PHE A 16 17.46 -6.20 -4.89
CA PHE A 16 16.75 -5.91 -3.65
C PHE A 16 15.36 -6.56 -3.61
N TYR A 17 14.58 -6.47 -4.68
CA TYR A 17 13.21 -7.02 -4.69
C TYR A 17 13.15 -8.54 -4.91
N VAL A 18 14.11 -9.12 -5.64
CA VAL A 18 14.14 -10.57 -5.93
C VAL A 18 14.53 -11.39 -4.70
N HIS A 19 15.37 -10.85 -3.81
CA HIS A 19 15.85 -11.56 -2.62
C HIS A 19 15.12 -11.18 -1.33
N ILE A 20 13.90 -10.65 -1.43
CA ILE A 20 13.07 -10.37 -0.25
C ILE A 20 12.81 -11.68 0.49
N LEU A 21 13.04 -11.68 1.80
CA LEU A 21 12.73 -12.77 2.71
C LEU A 21 11.88 -12.19 3.84
N ALA A 22 10.73 -12.80 4.08
CA ALA A 22 9.95 -12.57 5.30
C ALA A 22 10.64 -13.29 6.45
N THR A 23 11.09 -12.54 7.45
CA THR A 23 11.68 -13.12 8.67
C THR A 23 10.78 -12.85 9.86
N SER A 24 10.90 -13.66 10.92
CA SER A 24 10.14 -13.47 12.15
C SER A 24 10.68 -12.34 13.04
N ARG A 25 11.86 -11.78 12.73
CA ARG A 25 12.58 -10.81 13.56
C ARG A 25 12.58 -9.39 12.99
N VAL A 26 12.59 -9.27 11.66
CA VAL A 26 12.64 -8.00 10.93
C VAL A 26 11.51 -8.00 9.92
N ASP A 27 10.85 -6.85 9.73
CA ASP A 27 9.71 -6.77 8.82
C ASP A 27 10.11 -7.27 7.42
N LEU A 28 11.30 -6.94 6.90
CA LEU A 28 11.83 -7.45 5.64
C LEU A 28 13.36 -7.60 5.71
N THR A 29 13.88 -8.69 5.16
CA THR A 29 15.33 -8.86 4.91
C THR A 29 15.55 -9.06 3.41
N THR A 30 16.63 -8.51 2.86
CA THR A 30 17.03 -8.76 1.47
C THR A 30 18.54 -8.80 1.32
N LYS A 31 19.02 -9.30 0.17
CA LYS A 31 20.44 -9.46 -0.14
C LYS A 31 20.80 -8.75 -1.43
N VAL A 32 21.69 -7.77 -1.37
CA VAL A 32 22.20 -7.02 -2.52
C VAL A 32 23.72 -7.08 -2.53
N LYS A 33 24.34 -7.54 -3.63
CA LYS A 33 25.80 -7.77 -3.73
C LYS A 33 26.36 -8.62 -2.58
N ASN A 34 25.61 -9.63 -2.16
CA ASN A 34 25.90 -10.46 -1.00
C ASN A 34 25.87 -9.77 0.38
N LEU A 35 25.47 -8.51 0.45
CA LEU A 35 25.25 -7.79 1.70
C LEU A 35 23.79 -7.94 2.10
N GLU A 36 23.57 -8.35 3.34
CA GLU A 36 22.25 -8.42 3.94
C GLU A 36 21.79 -7.01 4.32
N ILE A 37 20.56 -6.69 3.96
CA ILE A 37 19.90 -5.43 4.27
C ILE A 37 18.66 -5.77 5.08
N GLU A 38 18.66 -5.36 6.34
CA GLU A 38 17.48 -5.35 7.19
C GLU A 38 16.66 -4.11 6.89
N PHE A 39 15.36 -4.28 6.71
CA PHE A 39 14.46 -3.22 6.31
C PHE A 39 13.15 -3.31 7.08
N ASP A 40 12.98 -2.41 8.04
CA ASP A 40 11.83 -2.38 8.94
C ASP A 40 10.98 -1.11 8.78
N VAL A 41 9.79 -1.11 9.37
CA VAL A 41 8.87 0.04 9.38
C VAL A 41 9.55 1.32 9.91
N PRO A 42 10.31 1.30 11.03
CA PRO A 42 11.12 2.42 11.48
C PRO A 42 12.07 2.98 10.41
N THR A 43 12.85 2.13 9.75
CA THR A 43 13.84 2.53 8.75
C THR A 43 13.16 3.17 7.56
N LEU A 44 12.10 2.55 7.02
CA LEU A 44 11.35 3.11 5.90
C LEU A 44 10.72 4.47 6.26
N ALA A 45 10.14 4.59 7.45
CA ALA A 45 9.54 5.85 7.90
C ALA A 45 10.57 6.99 7.99
N ASN A 46 11.76 6.68 8.50
CA ASN A 46 12.86 7.64 8.60
C ASN A 46 13.36 8.06 7.22
N ILE A 47 13.50 7.13 6.27
CA ILE A 47 13.90 7.42 4.88
C ILE A 47 12.88 8.35 4.21
N LEU A 48 11.58 8.08 4.40
CA LEU A 48 10.51 8.87 3.79
C LEU A 48 10.19 10.17 4.54
N GLY A 49 10.68 10.33 5.78
CA GLY A 49 10.34 11.46 6.64
C GLY A 49 8.86 11.50 7.03
N ILE A 50 8.21 10.35 7.24
CA ILE A 50 6.78 10.24 7.55
C ILE A 50 6.51 9.58 8.91
N SER A 51 5.32 9.86 9.47
CA SER A 51 4.89 9.30 10.75
C SER A 51 4.65 7.78 10.70
N ARG A 52 4.86 7.13 11.83
CA ARG A 52 4.57 5.69 12.07
C ARG A 52 3.31 5.49 12.91
N GLU A 53 2.56 6.55 13.17
CA GLU A 53 1.36 6.49 13.99
C GLU A 53 0.17 5.89 13.26
N GLY A 54 -0.86 5.53 14.01
CA GLY A 54 -2.10 4.96 13.49
C GLY A 54 -2.09 3.43 13.44
N PRO A 55 -3.24 2.84 13.11
CA PRO A 55 -3.42 1.40 13.05
C PRO A 55 -2.53 0.75 11.99
N ARG A 56 -2.03 -0.44 12.32
CA ARG A 56 -1.33 -1.34 11.41
C ARG A 56 -2.31 -2.38 10.89
N GLY A 57 -2.93 -2.09 9.74
CA GLY A 57 -3.88 -2.97 9.10
C GLY A 57 -3.33 -3.50 7.77
N TRP A 58 -3.36 -4.83 7.58
CA TRP A 58 -3.11 -5.46 6.28
C TRP A 58 -4.04 -6.65 6.03
N ASN A 59 -4.70 -6.70 4.87
CA ASN A 59 -5.42 -7.87 4.41
C ASN A 59 -5.53 -7.86 2.87
N GLN A 60 -5.06 -8.91 2.21
CA GLN A 60 -5.08 -8.96 0.74
C GLN A 60 -6.43 -9.36 0.14
N ARG A 61 -7.26 -10.11 0.88
CA ARG A 61 -8.44 -10.79 0.33
C ARG A 61 -9.74 -10.16 0.78
N ASN A 62 -9.80 -9.75 2.04
CA ASN A 62 -11.01 -9.30 2.70
C ASN A 62 -10.84 -7.89 3.27
N TRP A 63 -11.96 -7.30 3.68
CA TRP A 63 -11.93 -6.08 4.48
C TRP A 63 -11.12 -6.28 5.75
N LEU A 64 -10.43 -5.22 6.17
CA LEU A 64 -9.84 -5.15 7.49
C LEU A 64 -10.94 -5.17 8.55
N VAL A 65 -10.73 -6.00 9.57
CA VAL A 65 -11.56 -6.02 10.78
C VAL A 65 -10.70 -5.41 11.88
N ASN A 66 -10.89 -4.13 12.15
CA ASN A 66 -10.25 -3.44 13.26
C ASN A 66 -11.16 -2.33 13.79
N GLU A 67 -10.97 -1.94 15.05
CA GLU A 67 -11.82 -0.95 15.74
C GLU A 67 -11.71 0.47 15.17
N ASN A 68 -10.65 0.76 14.41
CA ASN A 68 -10.37 2.08 13.85
C ASN A 68 -10.89 2.24 12.41
N PHE A 69 -11.60 1.24 11.88
CA PHE A 69 -12.02 1.21 10.49
C PHE A 69 -13.45 0.68 10.33
N ASP A 70 -14.34 1.58 9.89
CA ASP A 70 -15.68 1.22 9.45
C ASP A 70 -15.69 1.09 7.91
N LYS A 71 -15.83 -0.15 7.43
CA LYS A 71 -15.91 -0.46 6.00
C LYS A 71 -17.18 0.09 5.33
N VAL A 72 -18.29 0.18 6.07
CA VAL A 72 -19.57 0.69 5.54
C VAL A 72 -19.47 2.19 5.36
N GLU A 73 -18.97 2.90 6.37
CA GLU A 73 -18.72 4.35 6.28
C GLU A 73 -17.71 4.66 5.18
N CYS A 74 -16.63 3.86 5.06
CA CYS A 74 -15.64 3.98 4.01
C CYS A 74 -16.24 3.91 2.60
N VAL A 75 -17.06 2.89 2.34
CA VAL A 75 -17.70 2.71 1.03
C VAL A 75 -18.67 3.85 0.74
N LYS A 76 -19.48 4.27 1.72
CA LYS A 76 -20.40 5.40 1.55
C LYS A 76 -19.68 6.72 1.26
N LEU A 77 -18.58 6.99 1.97
CA LEU A 77 -17.76 8.18 1.75
C LEU A 77 -17.14 8.18 0.34
N LEU A 78 -16.69 7.04 -0.15
CA LEU A 78 -16.02 6.94 -1.45
C LEU A 78 -16.99 6.92 -2.63
N PHE A 79 -18.12 6.21 -2.50
CA PHE A 79 -19.02 5.85 -3.60
C PHE A 79 -20.46 6.39 -3.46
N GLY A 80 -20.77 7.06 -2.35
CA GLY A 80 -22.09 7.66 -2.05
C GLY A 80 -22.92 6.87 -1.04
N GLU A 81 -23.89 7.54 -0.40
CA GLU A 81 -24.69 7.01 0.72
C GLU A 81 -25.43 5.69 0.43
N ASN A 82 -25.81 5.47 -0.83
CA ASN A 82 -26.56 4.28 -1.26
C ASN A 82 -25.65 3.14 -1.75
N ALA A 83 -24.32 3.28 -1.63
CA ALA A 83 -23.38 2.27 -2.08
C ALA A 83 -23.39 1.03 -1.16
N ASP A 84 -23.35 -0.15 -1.76
CA ASP A 84 -23.28 -1.44 -1.07
C ASP A 84 -21.82 -1.89 -0.93
N PHE A 85 -21.39 -2.14 0.31
CA PHE A 85 -20.02 -2.57 0.64
C PHE A 85 -19.70 -4.01 0.24
N MET A 86 -20.70 -4.81 -0.15
CA MET A 86 -20.53 -6.15 -0.70
C MET A 86 -20.26 -6.13 -2.21
N GLN A 87 -20.46 -5.01 -2.89
CA GLN A 87 -20.26 -4.89 -4.32
C GLN A 87 -18.81 -4.56 -4.67
N ARG A 88 -18.42 -4.90 -5.91
CA ARG A 88 -17.12 -4.49 -6.46
C ARG A 88 -17.04 -2.96 -6.54
N MET A 89 -15.93 -2.43 -6.04
CA MET A 89 -15.63 -1.02 -6.04
C MET A 89 -14.93 -0.63 -7.35
N TYR A 90 -15.63 0.04 -8.25
CA TYR A 90 -15.07 0.48 -9.52
C TYR A 90 -14.68 1.96 -9.49
N THR A 91 -13.50 2.28 -10.00
CA THR A 91 -12.96 3.65 -10.08
C THR A 91 -13.87 4.61 -10.84
N ARG A 92 -14.64 4.12 -11.83
CA ARG A 92 -15.62 4.95 -12.56
C ARG A 92 -16.74 5.51 -11.67
N ASN A 93 -17.00 4.88 -10.52
CA ASN A 93 -18.01 5.30 -9.55
C ASN A 93 -17.46 6.29 -8.51
N LEU A 94 -16.14 6.55 -8.51
CA LEU A 94 -15.52 7.55 -7.64
C LEU A 94 -15.72 8.97 -8.19
N SER A 95 -15.83 9.94 -7.28
CA SER A 95 -15.72 11.36 -7.63
C SER A 95 -14.38 11.66 -8.31
N LEU A 96 -14.29 12.78 -9.03
CA LEU A 96 -13.05 13.17 -9.72
C LEU A 96 -11.86 13.26 -8.75
N HIS A 97 -12.04 13.91 -7.59
CA HIS A 97 -10.98 14.04 -6.58
C HIS A 97 -10.58 12.69 -5.98
N HIS A 98 -11.55 11.81 -5.73
CA HIS A 98 -11.25 10.45 -5.24
C HIS A 98 -10.51 9.61 -6.28
N ARG A 99 -10.77 9.79 -7.58
CA ARG A 99 -9.98 9.12 -8.64
C ARG A 99 -8.52 9.57 -8.65
N PHE A 100 -8.25 10.85 -8.45
CA PHE A 100 -6.88 11.34 -8.31
C PHE A 100 -6.18 10.75 -7.08
N LEU A 101 -6.87 10.71 -5.94
CA LEU A 101 -6.33 10.10 -4.72
C LEU A 101 -6.09 8.60 -4.90
N HIS A 102 -7.05 7.88 -5.50
CA HIS A 102 -6.92 6.46 -5.82
C HIS A 102 -5.68 6.22 -6.67
N ARG A 103 -5.46 7.04 -7.70
CA ARG A 103 -4.26 6.93 -8.54
C ARG A 103 -3.00 7.12 -7.72
N ALA A 104 -2.94 8.14 -6.87
CA ALA A 104 -1.77 8.39 -6.02
C ALA A 104 -1.48 7.20 -5.09
N VAL A 105 -2.51 6.66 -4.44
CA VAL A 105 -2.41 5.48 -3.58
C VAL A 105 -1.92 4.27 -4.37
N ALA A 106 -2.55 3.97 -5.51
CA ALA A 106 -2.28 2.79 -6.33
C ALA A 106 -0.96 2.88 -7.14
N THR A 107 -0.24 3.99 -7.11
CA THR A 107 1.07 4.13 -7.75
C THR A 107 2.22 4.38 -6.77
N HIS A 108 1.95 4.92 -5.58
CA HIS A 108 3.01 5.30 -4.63
C HIS A 108 2.96 4.56 -3.29
N ILE A 109 1.78 4.10 -2.85
CA ILE A 109 1.63 3.43 -1.54
C ILE A 109 1.39 1.92 -1.74
N LEU A 110 0.47 1.57 -2.64
CA LEU A 110 0.14 0.20 -3.01
C LEU A 110 0.28 0.01 -4.53
N PRO A 111 1.51 0.10 -5.09
CA PRO A 111 1.71 0.00 -6.53
C PRO A 111 1.09 -1.26 -7.15
N LYS A 112 0.33 -1.11 -8.23
CA LYS A 112 -0.16 -2.25 -9.03
C LYS A 112 0.21 -2.14 -10.49
N ALA A 113 0.62 -3.26 -11.09
CA ALA A 113 0.97 -3.37 -12.50
C ALA A 113 -0.25 -3.54 -13.43
N GLY A 114 -1.44 -3.80 -12.87
CA GLY A 114 -2.68 -4.08 -13.61
C GLY A 114 -3.63 -2.89 -13.77
N GLY A 115 -4.90 -3.19 -14.03
CA GLY A 115 -5.97 -2.20 -14.23
C GLY A 115 -6.21 -1.29 -13.03
N PHE A 116 -6.51 -0.03 -13.32
CA PHE A 116 -6.93 0.99 -12.35
C PHE A 116 -8.46 1.19 -12.36
N ASP A 117 -9.18 0.23 -12.93
CA ASP A 117 -10.63 0.18 -13.05
C ASP A 117 -11.31 -0.26 -11.75
N GLU A 118 -10.63 -1.07 -10.94
CA GLU A 118 -11.07 -1.49 -9.61
C GLU A 118 -10.27 -0.83 -8.48
N VAL A 119 -10.95 -0.63 -7.35
CA VAL A 119 -10.40 -0.18 -6.08
C VAL A 119 -10.36 -1.38 -5.14
N THR A 120 -9.18 -1.74 -4.62
CA THR A 120 -9.05 -2.84 -3.65
C THR A 120 -9.49 -2.42 -2.25
N HIS A 121 -9.78 -3.38 -1.36
CA HIS A 121 -10.09 -3.08 0.05
C HIS A 121 -8.97 -2.28 0.74
N MET A 122 -7.70 -2.59 0.45
CA MET A 122 -6.57 -1.86 1.02
C MET A 122 -6.38 -0.47 0.41
N GLU A 123 -6.67 -0.29 -0.88
CA GLU A 123 -6.71 1.03 -1.51
C GLU A 123 -7.83 1.89 -0.88
N ALA A 124 -9.05 1.35 -0.75
CA ALA A 124 -10.18 2.05 -0.12
C ALA A 124 -9.89 2.39 1.35
N TYR A 125 -9.34 1.45 2.12
CA TYR A 125 -8.89 1.67 3.50
C TYR A 125 -7.89 2.84 3.60
N THR A 126 -6.90 2.86 2.71
CA THR A 126 -5.87 3.90 2.67
C THR A 126 -6.49 5.25 2.31
N MET A 127 -7.32 5.29 1.26
CA MET A 127 -8.02 6.50 0.83
C MET A 127 -8.91 7.06 1.94
N TYR A 128 -9.65 6.21 2.64
CA TYR A 128 -10.54 6.63 3.73
C TYR A 128 -9.78 7.33 4.86
N HIS A 129 -8.63 6.80 5.29
CA HIS A 129 -7.82 7.45 6.32
C HIS A 129 -7.26 8.79 5.83
N LEU A 130 -6.81 8.86 4.57
CA LEU A 130 -6.31 10.10 3.97
C LEU A 130 -7.39 11.17 3.83
N ILE A 131 -8.62 10.79 3.46
CA ILE A 131 -9.75 11.73 3.31
C ILE A 131 -10.26 12.20 4.68
N THR A 132 -10.37 11.30 5.65
CA THR A 132 -10.89 11.62 6.99
C THR A 132 -9.84 12.25 7.91
N GLY A 133 -8.57 12.33 7.48
CA GLY A 133 -7.47 12.79 8.32
C GLY A 133 -7.14 11.87 9.50
N LYS A 134 -7.68 10.64 9.53
CA LYS A 134 -7.36 9.64 10.54
C LYS A 134 -5.92 9.16 10.34
N LYS A 135 -5.17 9.02 11.45
CA LYS A 135 -3.79 8.52 11.41
C LYS A 135 -3.76 7.13 10.77
N ILE A 136 -2.73 6.83 9.98
CA ILE A 136 -2.51 5.53 9.34
C ILE A 136 -1.02 5.29 9.18
N ASN A 137 -0.58 4.05 9.40
CA ASN A 137 0.83 3.69 9.29
C ASN A 137 1.17 3.34 7.83
N VAL A 138 1.45 4.36 7.00
CA VAL A 138 1.81 4.19 5.58
C VAL A 138 3.08 3.34 5.38
N PRO A 139 4.17 3.49 6.15
CA PRO A 139 5.32 2.60 6.02
C PRO A 139 4.97 1.12 6.21
N TYR A 140 4.09 0.80 7.16
CA TYR A 140 3.61 -0.58 7.36
C TYR A 140 2.85 -1.10 6.15
N LEU A 141 2.01 -0.28 5.50
CA LEU A 141 1.33 -0.67 4.26
C LEU A 141 2.30 -0.97 3.13
N ILE A 142 3.32 -0.13 2.95
CA ILE A 142 4.32 -0.30 1.88
C ILE A 142 5.08 -1.61 2.08
N ILE A 143 5.55 -1.92 3.30
CA ILE A 143 6.32 -3.15 3.56
C ILE A 143 5.44 -4.40 3.37
N ASN A 144 4.20 -4.41 3.88
CA ASN A 144 3.32 -5.55 3.67
C ASN A 144 2.94 -5.72 2.20
N HIS A 145 2.85 -4.62 1.45
CA HIS A 145 2.66 -4.66 0.01
C HIS A 145 3.87 -5.28 -0.71
N MET A 146 5.10 -4.95 -0.30
CA MET A 146 6.31 -5.58 -0.87
C MET A 146 6.30 -7.10 -0.69
N HIS A 147 5.95 -7.59 0.50
CA HIS A 147 5.77 -9.04 0.74
C HIS A 147 4.70 -9.65 -0.15
N ALA A 148 3.54 -9.00 -0.20
CA ALA A 148 2.40 -9.49 -0.97
C ALA A 148 2.68 -9.66 -2.47
N ILE A 149 3.47 -8.75 -3.04
CA ILE A 149 3.87 -8.84 -4.46
C ILE A 149 4.94 -9.90 -4.64
N HIS A 150 5.92 -9.98 -3.73
CA HIS A 150 6.96 -11.01 -3.78
C HIS A 150 6.38 -12.43 -3.74
N ASP A 151 5.44 -12.69 -2.82
CA ASP A 151 4.77 -13.99 -2.70
C ASP A 151 3.98 -14.37 -3.97
N ARG A 152 3.36 -13.39 -4.63
CA ARG A 152 2.56 -13.63 -5.86
C ARG A 152 3.42 -13.98 -7.06
N GLU A 153 4.58 -13.34 -7.22
CA GLU A 153 5.49 -13.62 -8.34
C GLU A 153 6.24 -14.94 -8.14
N ASN A 154 6.53 -15.36 -6.90
CA ASN A 154 7.15 -16.66 -6.62
C ASN A 154 6.17 -17.85 -6.64
N ALA A 155 4.86 -17.60 -6.59
CA ALA A 155 3.83 -18.64 -6.69
C ALA A 155 3.45 -18.99 -8.14
N ARG A 156 4.07 -18.33 -9.13
CA ARG A 156 3.89 -18.56 -10.57
C ARG A 156 5.04 -19.34 -11.15
#